data_AF-A0A4D7JTM5-F1
#
_entry.id   AF-A0A4D7JTM5-F1
#
_cell.length_a   1.000
_cell.length_b   1.000
_cell.length_c   1.000
_cell.angle_alpha   90.00
_cell.angle_beta   90.00
_cell.angle_gamma   90.00
#
_symmetry.space_group_name_H-M   'P 1'
#
loop_
_entity.id
_entity.type
_entity.pdbx_description
1 polymer ?
#
loop_
_entity_poly.entity_id
_entity_poly.type
_entity_poly.pdbx_seq_one_letter_code
_entity_poly.pdbx_strand_id
1 'polypeptide(L)'
;MRKQTLSIFSIIALTLIMFTANAQQGIQLPQPSPSAKLSQAVGLSTIEVEYSRPGAKGREIFGSLVPYDQIWRTGANASTKITLSDDFTFEGKEVPAGKYALYTIPGKDSWDIIIHKNLELWGAGGYDESNDLIKFSVKPSKSKSFFETFTIEFSNLGFTDAMMDIKWGNTVVSFKVSTEVDSKVMSQINEKVINAEGDIDAGLYAAAANYYLMADKDMNQAIEWINKALEANPKAFWLMHNKAKMQAKNGDYKAAIETAQKSMELAKNNPNGDFGYIKNNQDAIKKWKDMM
;
A
#
# COMPACT_ATOMS: atom_id res chain seq x y z
N MET A 1 -69.69 37.61 -28.82
CA MET A 1 -68.80 38.80 -28.87
C MET A 1 -67.48 38.41 -28.21
N ARG A 2 -66.45 38.02 -28.97
CA ARG A 2 -65.22 38.79 -29.31
C ARG A 2 -64.47 39.42 -28.12
N LYS A 3 -63.23 38.91 -27.91
CA LYS A 3 -61.95 39.65 -27.65
C LYS A 3 -61.77 40.26 -26.22
N GLN A 4 -60.66 40.24 -25.47
CA GLN A 4 -59.19 40.04 -25.66
C GLN A 4 -58.53 39.63 -24.31
N THR A 5 -57.68 38.60 -24.25
CA THR A 5 -56.21 38.63 -23.97
C THR A 5 -55.62 39.89 -23.30
N LEU A 6 -54.97 39.77 -22.13
CA LEU A 6 -53.55 40.10 -21.90
C LEU A 6 -53.13 39.96 -20.41
N SER A 7 -52.09 39.15 -20.18
CA SER A 7 -50.93 39.42 -19.32
C SER A 7 -51.13 39.90 -17.86
N ILE A 8 -51.28 38.96 -16.94
CA ILE A 8 -50.85 39.12 -15.52
C ILE A 8 -49.93 37.93 -15.17
N PHE A 9 -49.04 37.57 -16.09
CA PHE A 9 -48.02 36.54 -15.91
C PHE A 9 -46.60 37.10 -16.03
N SER A 10 -46.44 38.43 -15.96
CA SER A 10 -45.15 39.11 -16.18
C SER A 10 -44.74 40.12 -15.09
N ILE A 11 -45.42 40.17 -13.94
CA ILE A 11 -45.02 41.06 -12.81
C ILE A 11 -44.76 40.30 -11.49
N ILE A 12 -44.92 38.97 -11.47
CA ILE A 12 -44.47 38.12 -10.34
C ILE A 12 -43.26 37.24 -10.75
N ALA A 13 -42.76 37.41 -11.98
CA ALA A 13 -41.55 36.76 -12.50
C ALA A 13 -40.32 37.70 -12.48
N LEU A 14 -40.28 38.66 -11.54
CA LEU A 14 -39.14 39.57 -11.33
C LEU A 14 -38.68 39.62 -9.85
N THR A 15 -38.84 38.51 -9.14
CA THR A 15 -38.15 38.21 -7.86
C THR A 15 -37.39 36.88 -7.95
N LEU A 16 -36.93 36.55 -9.17
CA LEU A 16 -35.95 35.50 -9.39
C LEU A 16 -34.54 36.09 -9.19
N ILE A 17 -33.79 35.43 -8.30
CA ILE A 17 -32.33 35.36 -8.28
C ILE A 17 -31.61 36.63 -7.77
N MET A 18 -31.64 36.82 -6.45
CA MET A 18 -30.44 37.26 -5.74
C MET A 18 -30.16 36.29 -4.59
N PHE A 19 -29.87 35.02 -4.93
CA PHE A 19 -28.89 34.29 -4.14
C PHE A 19 -27.54 34.84 -4.57
N THR A 20 -27.09 35.90 -3.91
CA THR A 20 -25.68 36.24 -3.93
C THR A 20 -24.95 35.03 -3.35
N ALA A 21 -24.27 34.30 -4.22
CA ALA A 21 -23.15 33.48 -3.80
C ALA A 21 -22.22 34.43 -3.03
N ASN A 22 -22.24 34.34 -1.69
CA ASN A 22 -21.17 34.86 -0.87
C ASN A 22 -19.94 34.00 -1.16
N ALA A 23 -19.35 34.20 -2.34
CA ALA A 23 -17.99 33.81 -2.64
C ALA A 23 -17.11 34.63 -1.69
N GLN A 24 -16.79 34.00 -0.57
CA GLN A 24 -15.68 34.28 0.35
C GLN A 24 -14.89 35.57 0.05
N GLN A 25 -15.36 36.72 0.57
CA GLN A 25 -14.64 38.00 0.52
C GLN A 25 -13.54 38.05 1.58
N GLY A 26 -12.61 37.10 1.53
CA GLY A 26 -11.41 37.09 2.38
C GLY A 26 -10.17 36.89 1.52
N ILE A 27 -9.05 37.52 1.91
CA ILE A 27 -7.75 37.18 1.34
C ILE A 27 -7.48 35.71 1.68
N GLN A 28 -7.35 34.86 0.67
CA GLN A 28 -6.97 33.47 0.86
C GLN A 28 -5.51 33.41 1.29
N LEU A 29 -5.26 33.11 2.57
CA LEU A 29 -3.93 32.88 3.09
C LEU A 29 -3.53 31.41 2.96
N PRO A 30 -2.24 31.08 2.74
CA PRO A 30 -1.76 29.72 2.83
C PRO A 30 -2.07 29.12 4.20
N GLN A 31 -2.61 27.90 4.23
CA GLN A 31 -2.91 27.22 5.48
C GLN A 31 -1.61 26.86 6.23
N PRO A 32 -1.47 27.16 7.54
CA PRO A 32 -0.25 26.86 8.30
C PRO A 32 0.14 25.37 8.35
N SER A 33 -0.82 24.48 8.11
CA SER A 33 -0.63 23.03 8.04
C SER A 33 -1.34 22.53 6.78
N PRO A 34 -0.67 22.58 5.62
CA PRO A 34 -1.25 22.14 4.36
C PRO A 34 -1.68 20.67 4.43
N SER A 35 -2.73 20.32 3.69
CA SER A 35 -3.17 18.93 3.53
C SER A 35 -2.24 18.16 2.58
N ALA A 36 -2.21 16.85 2.77
CA ALA A 36 -1.56 15.90 1.89
C ALA A 36 -2.42 14.64 1.78
N LYS A 37 -2.35 14.00 0.61
CA LYS A 37 -2.94 12.70 0.33
C LYS A 37 -1.87 11.77 -0.23
N LEU A 38 -1.83 10.56 0.29
CA LEU A 38 -0.95 9.46 -0.12
C LEU A 38 -1.81 8.25 -0.45
N SER A 39 -1.47 7.52 -1.51
CA SER A 39 -2.09 6.25 -1.88
C SER A 39 -1.00 5.23 -2.12
N GLN A 40 -1.13 4.05 -1.52
CA GLN A 40 -0.13 2.98 -1.58
C GLN A 40 -0.80 1.63 -1.83
N ALA A 41 -0.32 0.93 -2.85
CA ALA A 41 -0.69 -0.47 -3.08
C ALA A 41 0.06 -1.37 -2.09
N VAL A 42 -0.66 -2.31 -1.47
CA VAL A 42 -0.15 -3.34 -0.55
C VAL A 42 -0.84 -4.66 -0.90
N GLY A 43 -0.07 -5.61 -1.43
CA GLY A 43 -0.66 -6.80 -2.04
C GLY A 43 -1.54 -6.43 -3.24
N LEU A 44 -2.80 -6.86 -3.21
CA LEU A 44 -3.80 -6.57 -4.25
C LEU A 44 -4.74 -5.42 -3.87
N SER A 45 -4.46 -4.72 -2.78
CA SER A 45 -5.32 -3.70 -2.21
C SER A 45 -4.58 -2.36 -2.07
N THR A 46 -5.32 -1.31 -1.76
CA THR A 46 -4.80 0.06 -1.63
C THR A 46 -5.19 0.64 -0.28
N ILE A 47 -4.23 1.29 0.37
CA ILE A 47 -4.43 2.13 1.55
C ILE A 47 -4.17 3.60 1.17
N GLU A 48 -5.13 4.47 1.48
CA GLU A 48 -5.00 5.91 1.31
C GLU A 48 -4.95 6.62 2.66
N VAL A 49 -4.11 7.65 2.76
CA VAL A 49 -4.00 8.49 3.95
C VAL A 49 -4.20 9.95 3.56
N GLU A 50 -5.19 10.59 4.16
CA GLU A 50 -5.49 12.02 3.99
C GLU A 50 -5.25 12.74 5.32
N TYR A 51 -4.31 13.68 5.37
CA TYR A 51 -3.88 14.30 6.62
C TYR A 51 -3.37 15.73 6.43
N SER A 52 -3.29 16.50 7.52
CA SER A 52 -2.63 17.82 7.52
C SER A 52 -1.24 17.72 8.11
N ARG A 53 -0.29 18.49 7.55
CA ARG A 53 1.14 18.38 7.85
C ARG A 53 1.66 19.60 8.63
N PRO A 54 1.55 19.65 9.96
CA PRO A 54 2.14 20.73 10.75
C PRO A 54 3.68 20.73 10.69
N GLY A 55 4.27 21.92 10.68
CA GLY A 55 5.73 22.11 10.82
C GLY A 55 6.16 22.25 12.28
N ALA A 56 7.37 21.82 12.62
CA ALA A 56 7.95 21.94 13.96
C ALA A 56 8.22 23.40 14.31
N LYS A 57 8.80 24.17 13.38
CA LYS A 57 9.09 25.60 13.49
C LYS A 57 9.89 25.96 14.75
N GLY A 58 10.90 25.14 15.04
CA GLY A 58 11.77 25.31 16.22
C GLY A 58 11.12 24.95 17.56
N ARG A 59 9.89 24.42 17.57
CA ARG A 59 9.19 24.01 18.79
C ARG A 59 9.55 22.57 19.16
N GLU A 60 9.56 22.30 20.45
CA GLU A 60 9.50 20.94 20.97
C GLU A 60 8.14 20.32 20.62
N ILE A 61 8.17 19.16 19.96
CA ILE A 61 6.96 18.53 19.43
C ILE A 61 6.29 17.70 20.51
N PHE A 62 6.84 16.54 20.85
CA PHE A 62 6.23 15.61 21.80
C PHE A 62 6.63 15.97 23.23
N GLY A 63 5.65 15.99 24.13
CA GLY A 63 5.79 16.51 25.49
C GLY A 63 5.53 18.01 25.62
N SER A 64 5.32 18.72 24.51
CA SER A 64 4.99 20.15 24.48
C SER A 64 3.86 20.45 23.50
N LEU A 65 4.14 20.65 22.20
CA LEU A 65 3.10 20.92 21.19
C LEU A 65 2.05 19.79 21.10
N VAL A 66 2.51 18.54 21.24
CA VAL A 66 1.69 17.34 21.39
C VAL A 66 2.01 16.76 22.77
N PRO A 67 1.13 16.96 23.77
CA PRO A 67 1.34 16.43 25.11
C PRO A 67 1.43 14.91 25.08
N TYR A 68 2.28 14.36 25.96
CA TYR A 68 2.30 12.91 26.18
C TYR A 68 1.04 12.47 26.91
N ASP A 69 0.69 11.19 26.71
CA ASP A 69 -0.41 10.49 27.37
C ASP A 69 -1.78 11.14 27.14
N GLN A 70 -1.90 11.91 26.05
CA GLN A 70 -3.15 12.53 25.61
C GLN A 70 -3.50 12.09 24.19
N ILE A 71 -4.79 11.97 23.94
CA ILE A 71 -5.32 11.66 22.63
C ILE A 71 -4.96 12.76 21.62
N TRP A 72 -4.44 12.34 20.47
CA TRP A 72 -4.04 13.22 19.40
C TRP A 72 -4.60 12.71 18.08
N ARG A 73 -5.12 13.65 17.29
CA ARG A 73 -5.66 13.43 15.94
C ARG A 73 -4.64 13.04 14.87
N THR A 74 -3.39 12.83 15.28
CA THR A 74 -2.26 12.39 14.44
C THR A 74 -2.05 13.27 13.22
N GLY A 75 -1.95 14.59 13.46
CA GLY A 75 -1.87 15.62 12.44
C GLY A 75 -2.35 16.98 12.96
N ALA A 76 -2.83 17.83 12.04
CA ALA A 76 -3.44 19.13 12.35
C ALA A 76 -4.87 19.24 11.77
N ASN A 77 -5.65 20.21 12.25
CA ASN A 77 -7.04 20.47 11.80
C ASN A 77 -7.98 19.27 12.06
N ALA A 78 -8.63 18.72 11.03
CA ALA A 78 -9.40 17.48 11.10
C ALA A 78 -8.52 16.26 11.43
N SER A 79 -9.12 15.19 11.96
CA SER A 79 -8.42 13.92 12.17
C SER A 79 -7.95 13.30 10.85
N THR A 80 -6.73 12.73 10.90
CA THR A 80 -6.15 11.99 9.77
C THR A 80 -7.09 10.87 9.36
N LYS A 81 -7.34 10.74 8.05
CA LYS A 81 -8.22 9.72 7.49
C LYS A 81 -7.41 8.61 6.84
N ILE A 82 -7.84 7.38 7.07
CA ILE A 82 -7.35 6.18 6.40
C ILE A 82 -8.51 5.60 5.60
N THR A 83 -8.30 5.33 4.31
CA THR A 83 -9.26 4.62 3.47
C THR A 83 -8.63 3.32 3.00
N LEU A 84 -9.31 2.21 3.22
CA LEU A 84 -8.88 0.85 2.87
C LEU A 84 -9.78 0.32 1.76
N SER A 85 -9.18 -0.10 0.64
CA SER A 85 -9.95 -0.66 -0.49
C SER A 85 -10.43 -2.09 -0.26
N ASP A 86 -9.93 -2.72 0.80
CA ASP A 86 -10.10 -4.13 1.14
C ASP A 86 -9.81 -4.30 2.63
N ASP A 87 -9.91 -5.51 3.15
CA ASP A 87 -9.54 -5.81 4.52
C ASP A 87 -8.01 -5.75 4.69
N PHE A 88 -7.56 -5.08 5.75
CA PHE A 88 -6.16 -5.00 6.14
C PHE A 88 -5.98 -5.55 7.56
N THR A 89 -4.74 -5.86 7.91
CA THR A 89 -4.33 -5.99 9.31
C THR A 89 -3.33 -4.91 9.69
N PHE A 90 -3.44 -4.42 10.91
CA PHE A 90 -2.53 -3.46 11.53
C PHE A 90 -1.92 -4.12 12.76
N GLU A 91 -0.61 -4.42 12.74
CA GLU A 91 0.05 -5.21 13.80
C GLU A 91 -0.74 -6.49 14.15
N GLY A 92 -1.23 -7.20 13.13
CA GLY A 92 -2.00 -8.44 13.27
C GLY A 92 -3.46 -8.28 13.71
N LYS A 93 -3.95 -7.05 13.88
CA LYS A 93 -5.37 -6.78 14.17
C LYS A 93 -6.12 -6.45 12.88
N GLU A 94 -7.20 -7.18 12.62
CA GLU A 94 -8.02 -7.02 11.42
C GLU A 94 -8.79 -5.69 11.44
N VAL A 95 -8.82 -5.04 10.27
CA VAL A 95 -9.56 -3.83 9.98
C VAL A 95 -10.25 -4.03 8.64
N PRO A 96 -11.59 -4.12 8.61
CA PRO A 96 -12.33 -4.30 7.37
C PRO A 96 -12.11 -3.16 6.38
N ALA A 97 -12.44 -3.40 5.11
CA ALA A 97 -12.52 -2.37 4.09
C ALA A 97 -13.41 -1.21 4.56
N GLY A 98 -12.97 0.03 4.35
CA GLY A 98 -13.73 1.19 4.80
C GLY A 98 -12.89 2.44 4.99
N LYS A 99 -13.54 3.49 5.52
CA LYS A 99 -12.90 4.75 5.88
C LYS A 99 -12.91 4.93 7.39
N TYR A 100 -11.76 5.28 7.94
CA TYR A 100 -11.51 5.40 9.37
C TYR A 100 -10.73 6.69 9.69
N ALA A 101 -10.78 7.11 10.94
CA ALA A 101 -9.89 8.14 11.46
C ALA A 101 -8.71 7.49 12.21
N LEU A 102 -7.53 8.10 12.12
CA LEU A 102 -6.33 7.71 12.84
C LEU A 102 -6.13 8.63 14.05
N TYR A 103 -6.17 8.05 15.23
CA TYR A 103 -5.76 8.71 16.47
C TYR A 103 -4.54 8.01 17.05
N THR A 104 -3.80 8.76 17.86
CA THR A 104 -2.66 8.25 18.61
C THR A 104 -2.66 8.80 20.03
N ILE A 105 -2.09 8.06 20.96
CA ILE A 105 -1.72 8.56 22.28
C ILE A 105 -0.20 8.47 22.36
N PRO A 106 0.52 9.57 22.10
CA PRO A 106 1.98 9.59 22.19
C PRO A 106 2.43 9.39 23.63
N GLY A 107 3.34 8.44 23.86
CA GLY A 107 4.08 8.30 25.11
C GLY A 107 5.59 8.37 24.86
N LYS A 108 6.37 8.38 25.96
CA LYS A 108 7.85 8.38 25.87
C LYS A 108 8.39 7.05 25.36
N ASP A 109 7.84 5.95 25.88
CA ASP A 109 8.33 4.58 25.60
C ASP A 109 7.39 3.77 24.72
N SER A 110 6.13 4.19 24.60
CA SER A 110 5.08 3.50 23.86
C SER A 110 4.08 4.51 23.30
N TRP A 111 3.61 4.29 22.09
CA TRP A 111 2.53 5.03 21.47
C TRP A 111 1.37 4.09 21.23
N ASP A 112 0.17 4.49 21.64
CA ASP A 112 -1.02 3.79 21.18
C ASP A 112 -1.45 4.33 19.83
N ILE A 113 -1.71 3.42 18.89
CA ILE A 113 -2.29 3.68 17.58
C ILE A 113 -3.72 3.20 17.60
N ILE A 114 -4.63 4.05 17.12
CA ILE A 114 -6.07 3.82 17.23
C ILE A 114 -6.71 4.05 15.86
N ILE A 115 -7.39 3.02 15.36
CA ILE A 115 -8.27 3.13 14.20
C ILE A 115 -9.68 3.36 14.72
N HIS A 116 -10.27 4.51 14.36
CA HIS A 116 -11.50 5.03 14.94
C HIS A 116 -12.60 5.17 13.89
N LYS A 117 -13.84 4.82 14.25
CA LYS A 117 -14.99 4.81 13.32
C LYS A 117 -15.56 6.19 13.04
N ASN A 118 -15.36 7.18 13.92
CA ASN A 118 -15.93 8.51 13.76
C ASN A 118 -15.05 9.40 12.86
N LEU A 119 -15.62 9.84 11.74
CA LEU A 119 -14.92 10.66 10.74
C LEU A 119 -15.13 12.17 10.90
N GLU A 120 -16.03 12.62 11.77
CA GLU A 120 -16.51 14.01 11.78
C GLU A 120 -15.78 14.90 12.79
N LEU A 121 -14.91 14.32 13.62
CA LEU A 121 -14.23 15.06 14.68
C LEU A 121 -13.16 16.02 14.13
N TRP A 122 -13.29 17.28 14.52
CA TRP A 122 -12.25 18.31 14.37
C TRP A 122 -11.38 18.33 15.62
N GLY A 123 -10.10 18.03 15.50
CA GLY A 123 -9.27 17.89 16.70
C GLY A 123 -9.40 16.50 17.34
N ALA A 124 -9.33 16.47 18.67
CA ALA A 124 -9.67 15.32 19.51
C ALA A 124 -10.82 15.63 20.50
N GLY A 125 -11.48 16.78 20.34
CA GLY A 125 -12.65 17.13 21.14
C GLY A 125 -13.85 16.28 20.73
N GLY A 126 -14.57 15.72 21.71
CA GLY A 126 -15.67 14.79 21.45
C GLY A 126 -15.22 13.38 21.08
N TYR A 127 -13.94 13.05 21.31
CA TYR A 127 -13.46 11.68 21.21
C TYR A 127 -14.19 10.78 22.22
N ASP A 128 -14.62 9.61 21.75
CA ASP A 128 -15.28 8.58 22.53
C ASP A 128 -14.66 7.22 22.16
N GLU A 129 -14.10 6.55 23.16
CA GLU A 129 -13.44 5.25 23.06
C GLU A 129 -14.39 4.15 22.55
N SER A 130 -15.72 4.31 22.72
CA SER A 130 -16.71 3.37 22.19
C SER A 130 -16.68 3.23 20.66
N ASN A 131 -16.08 4.21 19.98
CA ASN A 131 -15.90 4.24 18.53
C ASN A 131 -14.53 3.72 18.07
N ASP A 132 -13.66 3.30 18.99
CA ASP A 132 -12.40 2.63 18.65
C ASP A 132 -12.72 1.28 17.99
N LEU A 133 -12.20 1.06 16.78
CA LEU A 133 -12.28 -0.23 16.10
C LEU A 133 -11.16 -1.15 16.59
N ILE A 134 -9.92 -0.65 16.54
CA ILE A 134 -8.76 -1.34 17.10
C ILE A 134 -7.83 -0.33 17.77
N LYS A 135 -7.12 -0.81 18.79
CA LYS A 135 -6.05 -0.11 19.48
C LYS A 135 -4.86 -1.06 19.68
N PHE A 136 -3.66 -0.60 19.36
CA PHE A 136 -2.41 -1.34 19.59
C PHE A 136 -1.26 -0.41 19.92
N SER A 137 -0.24 -0.93 20.59
CA SER A 137 0.89 -0.14 21.06
C SER A 137 2.14 -0.40 20.22
N VAL A 138 2.89 0.65 19.88
CA VAL A 138 4.16 0.58 19.17
C VAL A 138 5.21 1.44 19.84
N LYS A 139 6.47 0.98 19.78
CA LYS A 139 7.59 1.70 20.38
C LYS A 139 8.06 2.84 19.47
N PRO A 140 8.13 4.09 19.93
CA PRO A 140 8.76 5.16 19.18
C PRO A 140 10.28 4.94 19.12
N SER A 141 10.87 5.36 18.01
CA SER A 141 12.31 5.34 17.77
C SER A 141 12.81 6.73 17.40
N LYS A 142 14.12 6.94 17.53
CA LYS A 142 14.75 8.22 17.21
C LYS A 142 15.37 8.17 15.81
N SER A 143 14.98 9.09 14.92
CA SER A 143 15.62 9.26 13.62
C SER A 143 16.91 10.06 13.72
N LYS A 144 17.87 9.73 12.83
CA LYS A 144 19.09 10.53 12.63
C LYS A 144 18.78 11.89 11.99
N SER A 145 17.87 11.90 11.02
CA SER A 145 17.42 13.12 10.34
C SER A 145 16.28 13.78 11.10
N PHE A 146 16.26 15.12 11.11
CA PHE A 146 15.15 15.91 11.65
C PHE A 146 14.08 16.13 10.58
N PHE A 147 12.85 15.70 10.87
CA PHE A 147 11.68 15.90 10.03
C PHE A 147 10.96 17.19 10.44
N GLU A 148 11.24 18.30 9.76
CA GLU A 148 10.60 19.60 10.03
C GLU A 148 9.08 19.53 9.92
N THR A 149 8.57 18.79 8.94
CA THR A 149 7.14 18.66 8.68
C THR A 149 6.65 17.26 9.04
N PHE A 150 5.53 17.20 9.78
CA PHE A 150 4.85 15.94 10.09
C PHE A 150 4.59 15.14 8.80
N THR A 151 5.03 13.89 8.79
CA THR A 151 5.03 13.05 7.60
C THR A 151 4.52 11.67 7.94
N ILE A 152 3.55 11.21 7.17
CA ILE A 152 3.13 9.82 7.11
C ILE A 152 3.55 9.27 5.74
N GLU A 153 4.24 8.14 5.74
CA GLU A 153 4.70 7.45 4.53
C GLU A 153 4.64 5.93 4.69
N PHE A 154 4.79 5.20 3.58
CA PHE A 154 4.96 3.75 3.59
C PHE A 154 6.40 3.40 3.22
N SER A 155 6.99 2.48 3.96
CA SER A 155 8.35 1.98 3.75
C SER A 155 8.38 0.46 3.77
N ASN A 156 9.51 -0.14 3.37
CA ASN A 156 9.72 -1.59 3.37
C ASN A 156 8.56 -2.37 2.74
N LEU A 157 8.14 -1.97 1.54
CA LEU A 157 7.07 -2.63 0.78
C LEU A 157 7.47 -4.08 0.51
N GLY A 158 6.76 -5.01 1.13
CA GLY A 158 6.80 -6.42 0.85
C GLY A 158 5.77 -6.81 -0.21
N PHE A 159 5.59 -8.11 -0.38
CA PHE A 159 4.63 -8.64 -1.33
C PHE A 159 3.18 -8.45 -0.88
N THR A 160 2.94 -8.57 0.42
CA THR A 160 1.60 -8.48 1.07
C THR A 160 1.55 -7.44 2.17
N ASP A 161 2.66 -6.75 2.41
CA ASP A 161 2.81 -5.89 3.58
C ASP A 161 3.63 -4.65 3.29
N ALA A 162 3.55 -3.71 4.22
CA ALA A 162 4.32 -2.49 4.25
C ALA A 162 4.49 -2.04 5.71
N MET A 163 5.48 -1.19 5.96
CA MET A 163 5.55 -0.41 7.20
C MET A 163 4.87 0.93 6.96
N MET A 164 3.90 1.30 7.80
CA MET A 164 3.38 2.65 7.88
C MET A 164 4.20 3.42 8.90
N ASP A 165 4.84 4.51 8.45
CA ASP A 165 5.72 5.32 9.27
C ASP A 165 5.11 6.69 9.56
N ILE A 166 5.12 7.08 10.83
CA ILE A 166 4.74 8.42 11.32
C ILE A 166 6.02 9.11 11.80
N LYS A 167 6.40 10.24 11.18
CA LYS A 167 7.67 10.94 11.41
C LYS A 167 7.45 12.42 11.71
N TRP A 168 8.01 12.91 12.81
CA TRP A 168 8.06 14.35 13.11
C TRP A 168 9.17 14.70 14.10
N GLY A 169 9.93 15.74 13.79
CA GLY A 169 11.18 16.05 14.47
C GLY A 169 12.15 14.87 14.38
N ASN A 170 12.67 14.40 15.50
CA ASN A 170 13.47 13.17 15.54
C ASN A 170 12.68 11.93 15.96
N THR A 171 11.35 11.97 16.02
CA THR A 171 10.54 10.81 16.44
C THR A 171 10.00 10.09 15.23
N VAL A 172 10.11 8.76 15.24
CA VAL A 172 9.55 7.86 14.24
C VAL A 172 8.78 6.75 14.94
N VAL A 173 7.54 6.53 14.53
CA VAL A 173 6.73 5.37 14.91
C VAL A 173 6.42 4.60 13.64
N SER A 174 6.76 3.32 13.63
CA SER A 174 6.60 2.45 12.47
C SER A 174 5.83 1.21 12.90
N PHE A 175 4.78 0.86 12.16
CA PHE A 175 4.02 -0.36 12.37
C PHE A 175 3.66 -1.04 11.06
N LYS A 176 3.52 -2.36 11.10
CA LYS A 176 3.22 -3.19 9.94
C LYS A 176 1.74 -3.08 9.58
N VAL A 177 1.48 -2.89 8.30
CA VAL A 177 0.18 -3.10 7.67
C VAL A 177 0.29 -4.22 6.64
N SER A 178 -0.71 -5.10 6.54
CA SER A 178 -0.70 -6.18 5.54
C SER A 178 -2.09 -6.52 5.04
N THR A 179 -2.14 -7.24 3.93
CA THR A 179 -3.39 -7.70 3.28
C THR A 179 -3.34 -9.20 3.05
N GLU A 180 -4.52 -9.82 3.00
CA GLU A 180 -4.64 -11.22 2.61
C GLU A 180 -4.75 -11.32 1.09
N VAL A 181 -3.75 -11.96 0.48
CA VAL A 181 -3.67 -12.13 -0.99
C VAL A 181 -3.79 -13.59 -1.42
N ASP A 182 -3.51 -14.55 -0.54
CA ASP A 182 -3.28 -15.93 -0.96
C ASP A 182 -4.56 -16.56 -1.48
N SER A 183 -5.63 -16.45 -0.71
CA SER A 183 -6.96 -16.90 -1.11
C SER A 183 -7.39 -16.32 -2.47
N LYS A 184 -7.15 -15.02 -2.71
CA LYS A 184 -7.53 -14.32 -3.95
C LYS A 184 -6.71 -14.79 -5.15
N VAL A 185 -5.39 -14.89 -5.01
CA VAL A 185 -4.54 -15.35 -6.12
C VAL A 185 -4.76 -16.82 -6.41
N MET A 186 -4.90 -17.66 -5.37
CA MET A 186 -5.19 -19.08 -5.53
C MET A 186 -6.53 -19.32 -6.22
N SER A 187 -7.57 -18.52 -5.91
CA SER A 187 -8.84 -18.57 -6.64
C SER A 187 -8.65 -18.30 -8.14
N GLN A 188 -7.84 -17.30 -8.50
CA GLN A 188 -7.56 -16.98 -9.90
C GLN A 188 -6.74 -18.08 -10.60
N ILE A 189 -5.74 -18.66 -9.92
CA ILE A 189 -4.96 -19.79 -10.46
C ILE A 189 -5.86 -21.00 -10.69
N ASN A 190 -6.75 -21.29 -9.73
CA ASN A 190 -7.70 -22.39 -9.87
C ASN A 190 -8.59 -22.20 -11.10
N GLU A 191 -9.17 -21.01 -11.28
CA GLU A 191 -10.04 -20.70 -12.41
C GLU A 191 -9.30 -20.69 -13.75
N LYS A 192 -8.14 -20.03 -13.81
CA LYS A 192 -7.49 -19.66 -15.09
C LYS A 192 -6.37 -20.61 -15.53
N VAL A 193 -5.94 -21.52 -14.67
CA VAL A 193 -4.84 -22.45 -14.96
C VAL A 193 -5.22 -23.89 -14.66
N ILE A 194 -5.77 -24.18 -13.48
CA ILE A 194 -6.02 -25.57 -13.06
C ILE A 194 -7.31 -26.11 -13.67
N ASN A 195 -8.40 -25.35 -13.58
CA ASN A 195 -9.72 -25.74 -14.08
C ASN A 195 -10.04 -25.12 -15.44
N ALA A 196 -9.08 -24.44 -16.07
CA ALA A 196 -9.29 -23.82 -17.36
C ALA A 196 -9.44 -24.89 -18.45
N GLU A 197 -10.44 -24.72 -19.31
CA GLU A 197 -10.66 -25.58 -20.47
C GLU A 197 -9.98 -24.99 -21.72
N GLY A 198 -9.43 -25.86 -22.57
CA GLY A 198 -8.77 -25.46 -23.82
C GLY A 198 -7.32 -24.99 -23.66
N ASP A 199 -6.85 -24.23 -24.65
CA ASP A 199 -5.48 -23.73 -24.67
C ASP A 199 -5.31 -22.58 -23.66
N ILE A 200 -4.43 -22.79 -22.68
CA ILE A 200 -4.13 -21.82 -21.63
C ILE A 200 -2.96 -20.93 -22.08
N ASP A 201 -3.12 -19.61 -21.92
CA ASP A 201 -2.07 -18.65 -22.22
C ASP A 201 -0.78 -18.93 -21.44
N ALA A 202 0.36 -18.95 -22.14
CA ALA A 202 1.67 -19.23 -21.55
C ALA A 202 2.04 -18.22 -20.45
N GLY A 203 1.55 -16.99 -20.53
CA GLY A 203 1.71 -15.97 -19.50
C GLY A 203 0.98 -16.31 -18.21
N LEU A 204 -0.18 -16.97 -18.27
CA LEU A 204 -0.91 -17.45 -17.09
C LEU A 204 -0.13 -18.54 -16.36
N TYR A 205 0.47 -19.48 -17.09
CA TYR A 205 1.37 -20.48 -16.50
C TYR A 205 2.59 -19.83 -15.84
N ALA A 206 3.22 -18.85 -16.51
CA ALA A 206 4.34 -18.11 -15.93
C ALA A 206 3.93 -17.37 -14.64
N ALA A 207 2.76 -16.72 -14.64
CA ALA A 207 2.23 -16.01 -13.49
C ALA A 207 1.97 -16.94 -12.30
N ALA A 208 1.29 -18.07 -12.53
CA ALA A 208 1.01 -19.07 -11.50
C ALA A 208 2.29 -19.68 -10.91
N ALA A 209 3.24 -20.05 -11.78
CA ALA A 209 4.53 -20.57 -11.34
C ALA A 209 5.31 -19.56 -10.48
N ASN A 210 5.41 -18.31 -10.94
CA ASN A 210 6.09 -17.25 -10.20
C ASN A 210 5.42 -16.98 -8.84
N TYR A 211 4.08 -17.01 -8.79
CA TYR A 211 3.36 -16.89 -7.54
C TYR A 211 3.72 -18.02 -6.56
N TYR A 212 3.77 -19.27 -7.03
CA TYR A 212 4.16 -20.41 -6.19
C TYR A 212 5.60 -20.30 -5.69
N LEU A 213 6.51 -19.79 -6.53
CA LEU A 213 7.89 -19.49 -6.11
C LEU A 213 7.95 -18.41 -5.02
N MET A 214 7.13 -17.38 -5.12
CA MET A 214 7.09 -16.24 -4.19
C MET A 214 6.42 -16.59 -2.86
N ALA A 215 5.31 -17.33 -2.91
CA ALA A 215 4.51 -17.73 -1.76
C ALA A 215 4.98 -19.06 -1.12
N ASP A 216 6.13 -19.59 -1.56
CA ASP A 216 6.74 -20.82 -1.07
C ASP A 216 5.80 -22.04 -1.06
N LYS A 217 5.10 -22.24 -2.19
CA LYS A 217 4.15 -23.34 -2.39
C LYS A 217 4.82 -24.55 -3.03
N ASP A 218 4.05 -25.42 -3.69
CA ASP A 218 4.55 -26.62 -4.34
C ASP A 218 5.48 -26.28 -5.53
N MET A 219 6.78 -26.50 -5.34
CA MET A 219 7.79 -26.24 -6.36
C MET A 219 7.71 -27.22 -7.53
N ASN A 220 7.20 -28.44 -7.35
CA ASN A 220 7.03 -29.38 -8.46
C ASN A 220 5.97 -28.87 -9.43
N GLN A 221 4.83 -28.43 -8.90
CA GLN A 221 3.77 -27.81 -9.71
C GLN A 221 4.25 -26.51 -10.38
N ALA A 222 5.01 -25.68 -9.65
CA ALA A 222 5.58 -24.46 -10.20
C ALA A 222 6.55 -24.75 -11.37
N ILE A 223 7.39 -25.79 -11.24
CA ILE A 223 8.31 -26.23 -12.30
C ILE A 223 7.53 -26.73 -13.53
N GLU A 224 6.43 -27.47 -13.34
CA GLU A 224 5.59 -27.91 -14.44
C GLU A 224 5.03 -26.71 -15.23
N TRP A 225 4.43 -25.74 -14.54
CA TRP A 225 3.87 -24.56 -15.19
C TRP A 225 4.93 -23.68 -15.85
N ILE A 226 6.08 -23.45 -15.21
CA ILE A 226 7.12 -22.64 -15.85
C ILE A 226 7.74 -23.34 -17.07
N ASN A 227 7.73 -24.68 -17.13
CA ASN A 227 8.11 -25.41 -18.33
C ASN A 227 7.13 -25.15 -19.48
N LYS A 228 5.82 -25.21 -19.23
CA LYS A 228 4.79 -24.85 -20.23
C LYS A 228 4.96 -23.42 -20.76
N ALA A 229 5.30 -22.48 -19.88
CA ALA A 229 5.60 -21.11 -20.30
C ALA A 229 6.89 -21.01 -21.15
N LEU A 230 7.93 -21.77 -20.80
CA LEU A 230 9.19 -21.82 -21.54
C LEU A 230 9.08 -22.54 -22.89
N GLU A 231 8.12 -23.46 -23.08
CA GLU A 231 7.84 -24.05 -24.38
C GLU A 231 7.39 -22.98 -25.39
N ALA A 232 6.53 -22.04 -24.96
CA ALA A 232 6.09 -20.92 -25.79
C ALA A 232 7.16 -19.84 -25.97
N ASN A 233 8.04 -19.62 -24.98
CA ASN A 233 9.14 -18.66 -25.07
C ASN A 233 10.46 -19.23 -24.51
N PRO A 234 11.18 -20.07 -25.27
CA PRO A 234 12.40 -20.74 -24.79
C PRO A 234 13.57 -19.80 -24.49
N LYS A 235 13.52 -18.57 -25.00
CA LYS A 235 14.56 -17.54 -24.83
C LYS A 235 14.32 -16.63 -23.62
N ALA A 236 13.22 -16.83 -22.89
CA ALA A 236 12.89 -16.06 -21.69
C ALA A 236 13.84 -16.39 -20.52
N PHE A 237 15.04 -15.80 -20.53
CA PHE A 237 16.06 -16.05 -19.51
C PHE A 237 15.58 -15.75 -18.08
N TRP A 238 14.65 -14.81 -17.91
CA TRP A 238 14.05 -14.52 -16.60
C TRP A 238 13.16 -15.65 -16.08
N LEU A 239 12.37 -16.29 -16.95
CA LEU A 239 11.60 -17.49 -16.59
C LEU A 239 12.54 -18.66 -16.29
N MET A 240 13.60 -18.79 -17.07
CA MET A 240 14.61 -19.82 -16.84
C MET A 240 15.34 -19.62 -15.49
N HIS A 241 15.62 -18.37 -15.10
CA HIS A 241 16.17 -18.06 -13.78
C HIS A 241 15.18 -18.42 -12.65
N ASN A 242 13.89 -18.11 -12.82
CA ASN A 242 12.88 -18.48 -11.83
C ASN A 242 12.73 -20.01 -11.71
N LYS A 243 12.77 -20.74 -12.82
CA LYS A 243 12.83 -22.21 -12.81
C LYS A 243 14.03 -22.73 -12.01
N ALA A 244 15.22 -22.16 -12.21
CA ALA A 244 16.40 -22.53 -11.44
C ALA A 244 16.20 -22.32 -9.93
N LYS A 245 15.57 -21.20 -9.53
CA LYS A 245 15.21 -20.95 -8.13
C LYS A 245 14.22 -21.97 -7.58
N MET A 246 13.22 -22.37 -8.36
CA MET A 246 12.25 -23.41 -7.97
C MET A 246 12.94 -24.77 -7.78
N GLN A 247 13.83 -25.16 -8.70
CA GLN A 247 14.61 -26.40 -8.61
C GLN A 247 15.48 -26.41 -7.34
N ALA A 248 16.17 -25.30 -7.04
CA ALA A 248 16.97 -25.18 -5.84
C ALA A 248 16.12 -25.24 -4.55
N LYS A 249 14.92 -24.64 -4.54
CA LYS A 249 13.98 -24.77 -3.41
C LYS A 249 13.46 -26.20 -3.25
N ASN A 250 13.39 -26.96 -4.33
CA ASN A 250 13.06 -28.38 -4.32
C ASN A 250 14.26 -29.28 -3.94
N GLY A 251 15.41 -28.71 -3.60
CA GLY A 251 16.64 -29.43 -3.25
C GLY A 251 17.45 -29.95 -4.44
N ASP A 252 17.00 -29.75 -5.68
CA ASP A 252 17.73 -30.17 -6.88
C ASP A 252 18.73 -29.09 -7.31
N TYR A 253 19.79 -28.92 -6.51
CA TYR A 253 20.84 -27.94 -6.76
C TYR A 253 21.59 -28.20 -8.07
N LYS A 254 21.71 -29.47 -8.48
CA LYS A 254 22.36 -29.83 -9.74
C LYS A 254 21.56 -29.27 -10.93
N ALA A 255 20.27 -29.58 -11.01
CA ALA A 255 19.42 -29.06 -12.08
C ALA A 255 19.26 -27.53 -12.02
N ALA A 256 19.22 -26.95 -10.81
CA ALA A 256 19.19 -25.52 -10.62
C ALA A 256 20.42 -24.82 -11.23
N ILE A 257 21.62 -25.34 -10.97
CA ILE A 257 22.87 -24.80 -11.52
C ILE A 257 22.87 -24.90 -13.05
N GLU A 258 22.53 -26.05 -13.61
CA GLU A 258 22.47 -26.24 -15.07
C GLU A 258 21.47 -25.27 -15.73
N THR A 259 20.31 -25.07 -15.10
CA THR A 259 19.26 -24.16 -15.59
C THR A 259 19.69 -22.70 -15.47
N ALA A 260 20.35 -22.31 -14.37
CA ALA A 260 20.90 -20.96 -14.20
C ALA A 260 22.04 -20.65 -15.19
N GLN A 261 22.86 -21.64 -15.57
CA GLN A 261 23.87 -21.48 -16.62
C GLN A 261 23.23 -21.16 -17.96
N LYS A 262 22.17 -21.88 -18.34
CA LYS A 262 21.39 -21.61 -19.56
C LYS A 262 20.73 -20.23 -19.53
N SER A 263 20.13 -19.85 -18.40
CA SER A 263 19.58 -18.50 -18.20
C SER A 263 20.65 -17.41 -18.41
N MET A 264 21.83 -17.59 -17.82
CA MET A 264 22.95 -16.66 -17.95
C MET A 264 23.44 -16.55 -19.41
N GLU A 265 23.51 -17.66 -20.15
CA GLU A 265 23.89 -17.66 -21.56
C GLU A 265 22.87 -16.91 -22.43
N LEU A 266 21.57 -17.18 -22.22
CA LEU A 266 20.50 -16.46 -22.90
C LEU A 266 20.54 -14.95 -22.60
N ALA A 267 20.81 -14.57 -21.35
CA ALA A 267 20.94 -13.17 -20.93
C ALA A 267 22.15 -12.48 -21.60
N LYS A 268 23.30 -13.16 -21.72
CA LYS A 268 24.48 -12.65 -22.44
C LYS A 268 24.19 -12.39 -23.91
N ASN A 269 23.37 -13.23 -24.52
CA ASN A 269 23.05 -13.17 -25.94
C ASN A 269 21.83 -12.28 -26.25
N ASN A 270 21.25 -11.63 -25.24
CA ASN A 270 20.10 -10.74 -25.44
C ASN A 270 20.54 -9.36 -25.96
N PRO A 271 20.09 -8.91 -27.14
CA PRO A 271 20.48 -7.61 -27.69
C PRO A 271 20.02 -6.41 -26.85
N ASN A 272 18.99 -6.57 -26.03
CA ASN A 272 18.43 -5.51 -25.19
C ASN A 272 19.12 -5.39 -23.82
N GLY A 273 20.17 -6.17 -23.57
CA GLY A 273 20.89 -6.23 -22.31
C GLY A 273 20.47 -7.39 -21.41
N ASP A 274 21.27 -7.64 -20.37
CA ASP A 274 21.07 -8.78 -19.48
C ASP A 274 20.16 -8.47 -18.28
N PHE A 275 19.86 -7.19 -18.02
CA PHE A 275 19.03 -6.70 -16.90
C PHE A 275 19.50 -7.20 -15.51
N GLY A 276 20.80 -7.46 -15.35
CA GLY A 276 21.40 -7.99 -14.12
C GLY A 276 21.31 -9.51 -13.97
N TYR A 277 20.69 -10.23 -14.91
CA TYR A 277 20.54 -11.68 -14.81
C TYR A 277 21.86 -12.44 -14.93
N ILE A 278 22.91 -11.89 -15.54
CA ILE A 278 24.23 -12.54 -15.53
C ILE A 278 24.73 -12.64 -14.09
N LYS A 279 24.74 -11.52 -13.37
CA LYS A 279 25.19 -11.46 -11.97
C LYS A 279 24.28 -12.29 -11.07
N ASN A 280 22.96 -12.18 -11.22
CA ASN A 280 22.02 -12.95 -10.39
C ASN A 280 22.21 -14.47 -10.55
N ASN A 281 22.44 -14.94 -11.77
CA ASN A 281 22.73 -16.36 -12.00
C ASN A 281 24.10 -16.77 -11.43
N GLN A 282 25.14 -15.92 -11.56
CA GLN A 282 26.46 -16.20 -10.97
C GLN A 282 26.38 -16.33 -9.45
N ASP A 283 25.72 -15.39 -8.78
CA ASP A 283 25.54 -15.39 -7.33
C ASP A 283 24.72 -16.60 -6.87
N ALA A 284 23.66 -16.95 -7.60
CA ALA A 284 22.84 -18.13 -7.32
C ALA A 284 23.63 -19.43 -7.49
N ILE A 285 24.36 -19.59 -8.61
CA ILE A 285 25.19 -20.78 -8.87
C ILE A 285 26.26 -20.94 -7.79
N LYS A 286 26.94 -19.85 -7.40
CA LYS A 286 27.93 -19.88 -6.31
C LYS A 286 27.29 -20.39 -5.02
N LYS A 287 26.16 -19.80 -4.63
CA LYS A 287 25.42 -20.20 -3.43
C LYS A 287 25.02 -21.68 -3.47
N TRP A 288 24.51 -22.19 -4.58
CA TRP A 288 24.04 -23.57 -4.68
C TRP A 288 25.17 -24.60 -4.76
N LYS A 289 26.34 -24.23 -5.31
CA LYS A 289 27.54 -25.07 -5.23
C LYS A 289 28.00 -25.30 -3.79
N ASP A 290 27.86 -24.28 -2.94
CA ASP A 290 28.20 -24.39 -1.52
C ASP A 290 27.18 -25.25 -0.73
N MET A 291 26.02 -25.57 -1.32
CA MET A 291 24.93 -26.37 -0.72
C MET A 291 24.89 -27.82 -1.23
N MET A 292 25.72 -28.17 -2.22
CA MET A 292 25.89 -29.53 -2.74
C MET A 292 26.91 -30.33 -1.93
#